data_AF-A0A6P1MF77-F1
#
_entry.id   AF-A0A6P1MF77-F1
#
_cell.length_a   1.000
_cell.length_b   1.000
_cell.length_c   1.000
_cell.angle_alpha   90.00
_cell.angle_beta   90.00
_cell.angle_gamma   90.00
#
_symmetry.space_group_name_H-M   'P 1'
#
loop_
_entity.id
_entity.type
_entity.pdbx_description
1 polymer ?
#
loop_
_entity_poly.entity_id
_entity_poly.type
_entity_poly.pdbx_seq_one_letter_code
_entity_poly.pdbx_strand_id
1 'polypeptide(L)'
;MDKEKNKAEVNALTPIPENERKSWISMAFVQAGICVCVPAFLEGALLAEAMPVWQAIVSGTLGYVIVVIVMSILGMMGCDLGIPSCTLTKSTFGDKGGRYIVSLLFAINLTGWFGIQNGLCGEAFTNFMSQYVGIEIPVVASNIIWALLCYLLQYTA
;
A
#
# COMPACT_ATOMS: atom_id res chain seq x y z
N MET A 1 22.86 -2.92 -23.94
CA MET A 1 21.43 -2.66 -23.64
C MET A 1 21.22 -2.14 -22.20
N ASP A 2 22.26 -1.61 -21.53
CA ASP A 2 22.22 -1.32 -20.08
C ASP A 2 22.15 0.18 -19.72
N LYS A 3 22.02 1.08 -20.70
CA LYS A 3 22.00 2.53 -20.46
C LYS A 3 20.60 3.14 -20.36
N GLU A 4 19.54 2.46 -20.83
CA GLU A 4 18.17 2.99 -20.77
C GLU A 4 17.45 2.67 -19.45
N LYS A 5 17.70 1.51 -18.82
CA LYS A 5 17.14 1.17 -17.49
C LYS A 5 17.52 2.19 -16.41
N ASN A 6 18.69 2.81 -16.54
CA ASN A 6 19.20 3.78 -15.56
C ASN A 6 18.46 5.13 -15.62
N LYS A 7 17.85 5.52 -16.76
CA LYS A 7 17.11 6.80 -16.86
C LYS A 7 15.78 6.78 -16.11
N ALA A 8 15.08 5.64 -16.10
CA ALA A 8 13.80 5.50 -15.41
C ALA A 8 13.97 5.51 -13.88
N GLU A 9 15.00 4.84 -13.36
CA GLU A 9 15.31 4.88 -11.92
C GLU A 9 15.86 6.23 -11.46
N VAL A 10 16.64 6.92 -12.32
CA VAL A 10 17.15 8.27 -12.01
C VAL A 10 16.00 9.29 -11.94
N ASN A 11 14.99 9.22 -12.81
CA ASN A 11 13.82 10.10 -12.75
C ASN A 11 12.96 9.92 -11.49
N ALA A 12 12.91 8.71 -10.91
CA ALA A 12 12.10 8.43 -9.73
C ALA A 12 12.67 9.03 -8.44
N LEU A 13 13.97 9.38 -8.42
CA LEU A 13 14.68 9.86 -7.22
C LEU A 13 15.10 11.33 -7.30
N THR A 14 15.01 11.94 -8.47
CA THR A 14 15.34 13.36 -8.71
C THR A 14 14.14 14.27 -8.46
N PRO A 15 14.37 15.55 -8.10
CA PRO A 15 13.30 16.52 -7.96
C PRO A 15 12.49 16.67 -9.25
N ILE A 16 11.16 16.65 -9.15
CA ILE A 16 10.24 16.88 -10.27
C ILE A 16 10.04 18.39 -10.45
N PRO A 17 10.30 18.94 -11.66
CA PRO A 17 10.12 20.36 -11.93
C PRO A 17 8.63 20.75 -11.85
N GLU A 18 8.35 22.00 -11.47
CA GLU A 18 6.99 22.45 -11.14
C GLU A 18 5.96 22.23 -12.25
N ASN A 19 6.38 22.34 -13.51
CA ASN A 19 5.56 22.13 -14.70
C ASN A 19 5.16 20.67 -14.95
N GLU A 20 5.83 19.70 -14.30
CA GLU A 20 5.53 18.27 -14.41
C GLU A 20 4.81 17.73 -13.16
N ARG A 21 4.63 18.55 -12.13
CA ARG A 21 3.91 18.17 -10.90
C ARG A 21 2.43 17.91 -11.22
N LYS A 22 1.91 16.81 -10.68
CA LYS A 22 0.51 16.40 -10.88
C LYS A 22 -0.44 17.21 -10.00
N SER A 23 -1.66 17.43 -10.50
CA SER A 23 -2.73 18.08 -9.74
C SER A 23 -3.12 17.28 -8.50
N TRP A 24 -3.45 17.98 -7.41
CA TRP A 24 -3.92 17.39 -6.16
C TRP A 24 -5.16 16.51 -6.35
N ILE A 25 -6.05 16.88 -7.27
CA ILE A 25 -7.26 16.09 -7.58
C ILE A 25 -6.87 14.71 -8.15
N SER A 26 -5.89 14.67 -9.06
CA SER A 26 -5.39 13.41 -9.62
C SER A 26 -4.81 12.51 -8.53
N MET A 27 -4.08 13.10 -7.58
CA MET A 27 -3.51 12.36 -6.46
C MET A 27 -4.59 11.88 -5.47
N ALA A 28 -5.62 12.68 -5.24
CA ALA A 28 -6.77 12.29 -4.41
C ALA A 28 -7.51 11.08 -5.00
N PHE A 29 -7.69 11.01 -6.33
CA PHE A 29 -8.29 9.84 -6.98
C PHE A 29 -7.42 8.59 -6.86
N VAL A 30 -6.10 8.72 -7.00
CA VAL A 30 -5.17 7.60 -6.78
C VAL A 30 -5.28 7.09 -5.33
N GLN A 31 -5.30 8.01 -4.36
CA GLN A 31 -5.45 7.65 -2.95
C GLN A 31 -6.80 7.00 -2.66
N ALA A 32 -7.89 7.54 -3.23
CA ALA A 32 -9.22 6.95 -3.10
C ALA A 32 -9.26 5.51 -3.64
N GLY A 33 -8.57 5.25 -4.76
CA GLY A 33 -8.42 3.90 -5.30
C GLY A 33 -7.67 2.96 -4.35
N ILE A 34 -6.62 3.43 -3.68
CA ILE A 34 -5.87 2.64 -2.69
C ILE A 34 -6.72 2.33 -1.45
N CYS A 35 -7.57 3.26 -1.02
CA CYS A 35 -8.47 3.07 0.12
C CYS A 35 -9.53 1.98 -0.14
N VAL A 36 -9.91 1.74 -1.40
CA VAL A 36 -10.83 0.66 -1.77
C VAL A 36 -10.06 -0.66 -1.81
N CYS A 37 -10.08 -1.38 -0.68
CA CYS A 37 -9.39 -2.67 -0.56
C CYS A 37 -10.14 -3.64 0.37
N VAL A 38 -9.84 -4.93 0.22
CA VAL A 38 -10.44 -6.01 1.03
C VAL A 38 -10.18 -5.84 2.54
N PRO A 39 -8.97 -5.47 2.99
CA PRO A 39 -8.68 -5.22 4.40
C PRO A 39 -9.58 -4.15 5.04
N ALA A 40 -10.01 -3.13 4.30
CA ALA A 40 -10.91 -2.11 4.84
C ALA A 40 -12.28 -2.69 5.24
N PHE A 41 -12.77 -3.68 4.48
CA PHE A 41 -14.00 -4.40 4.86
C PHE A 41 -13.78 -5.27 6.10
N LEU A 42 -12.63 -5.93 6.21
CA LEU A 42 -12.26 -6.70 7.40
C LEU A 42 -12.19 -5.79 8.64
N GLU A 43 -11.53 -4.63 8.53
CA GLU A 43 -11.46 -3.64 9.61
C GLU A 43 -12.87 -3.24 10.07
N GLY A 44 -13.79 -2.97 9.12
CA GLY A 44 -15.17 -2.68 9.43
C GLY A 44 -15.90 -3.82 10.17
N ALA A 45 -15.68 -5.07 9.75
CA ALA A 45 -16.24 -6.25 10.41
C ALA A 45 -15.71 -6.41 11.84
N LEU A 46 -14.39 -6.25 12.04
CA LEU A 46 -13.75 -6.34 13.36
C LEU A 46 -14.23 -5.22 14.30
N LEU A 47 -14.39 -3.99 13.79
CA LEU A 47 -14.93 -2.88 14.57
C LEU A 47 -16.39 -3.10 14.96
N ALA A 48 -17.20 -3.64 14.06
CA ALA A 48 -18.61 -3.95 14.33
C ALA A 48 -18.78 -5.09 15.35
N GLU A 49 -17.85 -6.05 15.39
CA GLU A 49 -17.81 -7.10 16.41
C GLU A 49 -17.36 -6.56 17.78
N ALA A 50 -16.37 -5.65 17.79
CA ALA A 50 -15.76 -5.15 19.01
C ALA A 50 -16.59 -4.11 19.77
N MET A 51 -17.40 -3.29 19.09
CA MET A 51 -18.11 -2.17 19.71
C MET A 51 -19.43 -1.81 18.99
N PRO A 52 -20.37 -1.12 19.67
CA PRO A 52 -21.58 -0.62 19.05
C PRO A 52 -21.32 0.22 17.79
N VAL A 53 -22.16 0.08 16.77
CA VAL A 53 -22.01 0.68 15.43
C VAL A 53 -21.66 2.17 15.49
N TRP A 54 -22.34 2.95 16.34
CA TRP A 54 -22.06 4.40 16.43
C TRP A 54 -20.66 4.69 16.97
N GLN A 55 -20.19 3.92 17.95
CA GLN A 55 -18.84 4.04 18.48
C GLN A 55 -17.79 3.59 17.46
N ALA A 56 -18.06 2.52 16.70
CA ALA A 56 -17.22 2.06 15.60
C ALA A 56 -17.02 3.15 14.53
N ILE A 57 -18.12 3.80 14.11
CA ILE A 57 -18.06 4.89 13.11
C ILE A 57 -17.22 6.06 13.63
N VAL A 58 -17.47 6.52 14.86
CA VAL A 58 -16.74 7.66 15.44
C VAL A 58 -15.26 7.31 15.62
N SER A 59 -14.95 6.12 16.13
CA SER A 59 -13.57 5.66 16.32
C SER A 59 -12.82 5.54 15.00
N GLY A 60 -13.41 4.89 14.00
CA GLY A 60 -12.83 4.75 12.66
C GLY A 60 -12.61 6.11 11.99
N THR A 61 -13.60 7.01 12.07
CA THR A 61 -13.50 8.36 11.52
C THR A 61 -12.37 9.15 12.19
N LEU A 62 -12.28 9.10 13.53
CA LEU A 62 -11.25 9.82 14.26
C LEU A 62 -9.84 9.30 13.92
N GLY A 63 -9.69 7.98 13.80
CA GLY A 63 -8.45 7.36 13.33
C GLY A 63 -8.05 7.85 11.94
N TYR A 64 -8.99 7.84 11.00
CA TYR A 64 -8.75 8.30 9.63
C TYR A 64 -8.40 9.79 9.55
N VAL A 65 -9.03 10.65 10.37
CA VAL A 65 -8.70 12.07 10.44
C VAL A 65 -7.25 12.29 10.85
N ILE A 66 -6.75 11.54 11.85
CA ILE A 66 -5.35 11.62 12.28
C ILE A 66 -4.43 11.24 11.12
N VAL A 67 -4.73 10.15 10.42
CA VAL A 67 -3.95 9.70 9.25
C VAL A 67 -3.94 10.77 8.16
N VAL A 68 -5.07 11.37 7.82
CA VAL A 68 -5.18 12.43 6.80
C VAL A 68 -4.34 13.65 7.16
N ILE A 69 -4.31 14.05 8.44
CA ILE A 69 -3.48 15.18 8.91
C ILE A 69 -2.00 14.85 8.69
N VAL A 70 -1.54 13.68 9.12
CA VAL A 70 -0.14 13.27 8.97
C VAL A 70 0.23 13.14 7.49
N MET A 71 -0.63 12.53 6.66
CA MET A 71 -0.40 12.40 5.23
C MET A 71 -0.35 13.75 4.51
N SER A 72 -1.16 14.72 4.95
CA SER A 72 -1.18 16.06 4.38
C SER A 72 0.12 16.82 4.69
N ILE A 73 0.65 16.70 5.92
CA ILE A 73 1.94 17.29 6.29
C ILE A 73 3.07 16.69 5.44
N LEU A 74 3.13 15.35 5.35
CA LEU A 74 4.14 14.66 4.54
C LEU A 74 3.98 14.98 3.04
N GLY A 75 2.74 15.13 2.57
CA GLY A 75 2.41 15.53 1.21
C GLY A 75 2.90 16.93 0.87
N MET A 76 2.68 17.91 1.77
CA MET A 76 3.21 19.27 1.59
C MET A 76 4.74 19.28 1.52
N MET A 77 5.42 18.55 2.40
CA MET A 77 6.89 18.44 2.37
C MET A 77 7.40 17.83 1.05
N GLY A 78 6.71 16.81 0.53
CA GLY A 78 7.04 16.20 -0.76
C GLY A 78 6.77 17.11 -1.95
N CYS A 79 5.67 17.86 -1.92
CA CYS A 79 5.31 18.83 -2.94
C CYS A 79 6.30 20.01 -2.99
N ASP A 80 6.68 20.58 -1.84
CA ASP A 80 7.59 21.73 -1.78
C ASP A 80 8.97 21.37 -2.35
N LEU A 81 9.52 20.25 -1.89
CA LEU A 81 10.85 19.79 -2.29
C LEU A 81 10.87 19.09 -3.66
N GLY A 82 9.72 18.62 -4.14
CA GLY A 82 9.59 17.88 -5.40
C GLY A 82 10.30 16.53 -5.41
N ILE A 83 10.78 16.04 -4.27
CA ILE A 83 11.51 14.76 -4.12
C ILE A 83 10.60 13.68 -3.54
N PRO A 84 10.81 12.40 -3.88
CA PRO A 84 10.04 11.32 -3.28
C PRO A 84 10.31 11.20 -1.77
N SER A 85 9.32 10.71 -1.03
CA SER A 85 9.39 10.54 0.43
C SER A 85 10.62 9.73 0.86
N CYS A 86 11.02 8.72 0.09
CA CYS A 86 12.23 7.93 0.34
C CYS A 86 13.50 8.78 0.30
N THR A 87 13.60 9.76 -0.61
CA THR A 87 14.75 10.68 -0.66
C THR A 87 14.71 11.70 0.48
N LEU A 88 13.52 12.16 0.88
CA LEU A 88 13.35 13.06 2.02
C LEU A 88 13.95 12.48 3.31
N THR A 89 13.81 11.18 3.53
CA THR A 89 14.37 10.53 4.74
C THR A 89 15.90 10.54 4.83
N LYS A 90 16.61 10.79 3.72
CA LYS A 90 18.08 10.91 3.72
C LYS A 90 18.56 12.13 4.50
N SER A 91 17.75 13.19 4.62
CA SER A 91 18.11 14.36 5.43
C SER A 91 18.17 14.04 6.93
N THR A 92 17.33 13.09 7.40
CA THR A 92 17.27 12.67 8.81
C THR A 92 18.28 11.56 9.12
N PHE A 93 18.41 10.56 8.24
CA PHE A 93 19.22 9.35 8.50
C PHE A 93 20.57 9.32 7.77
N GLY A 94 20.89 10.34 6.98
CA GLY A 94 22.04 10.36 6.08
C GLY A 94 21.87 9.43 4.87
N ASP A 95 22.82 9.46 3.94
CA ASP A 95 22.72 8.68 2.70
C ASP A 95 22.68 7.16 2.91
N LYS A 96 23.50 6.66 3.85
CA LYS A 96 23.55 5.22 4.16
C LYS A 96 22.35 4.79 4.99
N GLY A 97 21.96 5.56 6.00
CA GLY A 97 20.80 5.23 6.84
C GLY A 97 19.49 5.30 6.04
N GLY A 98 19.31 6.36 5.25
CA GLY A 98 18.16 6.49 4.34
C GLY A 98 18.11 5.38 3.29
N ARG A 99 19.25 4.90 2.80
CA ARG A 99 19.26 3.79 1.83
C ARG A 99 18.92 2.45 2.47
N TYR A 100 19.49 2.10 3.62
CA TYR A 100 19.34 0.74 4.15
C TYR A 100 18.18 0.63 5.14
N ILE A 101 18.06 1.54 6.10
CA ILE A 101 17.05 1.45 7.16
C ILE A 101 15.67 1.70 6.58
N VAL A 102 15.52 2.77 5.81
CA VAL A 102 14.21 3.16 5.25
C VAL A 102 13.77 2.15 4.21
N SER A 103 14.65 1.71 3.31
CA SER A 103 14.29 0.66 2.34
C SER A 103 13.90 -0.66 3.01
N LEU A 104 14.55 -1.04 4.12
CA LEU A 104 14.17 -2.24 4.87
C LEU A 104 12.78 -2.07 5.53
N LEU A 105 12.51 -0.91 6.14
CA LEU A 105 11.21 -0.62 6.72
C LEU A 105 10.10 -0.64 5.66
N PHE A 106 10.35 -0.03 4.50
CA PHE A 106 9.42 -0.08 3.36
C PHE A 106 9.24 -1.51 2.84
N ALA A 107 10.32 -2.30 2.72
CA ALA A 107 10.24 -3.69 2.29
C ALA A 107 9.36 -4.51 3.26
N ILE A 108 9.61 -4.41 4.57
CA ILE A 108 8.80 -5.10 5.59
C ILE A 108 7.35 -4.64 5.54
N ASN A 109 7.10 -3.34 5.44
CA ASN A 109 5.75 -2.79 5.37
C ASN A 109 4.99 -3.29 4.12
N LEU A 110 5.62 -3.21 2.94
CA LEU A 110 5.01 -3.66 1.70
C LEU A 110 4.79 -5.17 1.66
N THR A 111 5.75 -5.97 2.15
CA THR A 111 5.61 -7.42 2.26
C THR A 111 4.52 -7.80 3.27
N GLY A 112 4.46 -7.12 4.42
CA GLY A 112 3.42 -7.33 5.42
C GLY A 112 2.03 -7.01 4.88
N TRP A 113 1.89 -5.87 4.21
CA TRP A 113 0.62 -5.46 3.60
C TRP A 113 0.18 -6.39 2.47
N PHE A 114 1.11 -6.85 1.63
CA PHE A 114 0.86 -7.88 0.63
C PHE A 114 0.38 -9.19 1.28
N GLY A 115 1.01 -9.61 2.38
CA GLY A 115 0.62 -10.82 3.12
C GLY A 115 -0.83 -10.77 3.60
N ILE A 116 -1.28 -9.63 4.14
CA ILE A 116 -2.67 -9.44 4.59
C ILE A 116 -3.64 -9.55 3.41
N GLN A 117 -3.38 -8.86 2.31
CA GLN A 117 -4.23 -8.89 1.11
C GLN A 117 -4.30 -10.29 0.49
N ASN A 118 -3.15 -10.97 0.39
CA ASN A 118 -3.07 -12.32 -0.15
C ASN A 118 -3.77 -13.35 0.75
N GLY A 119 -3.61 -13.23 2.07
CA GLY A 119 -4.27 -14.09 3.05
C GLY A 119 -5.79 -13.99 2.98
N LEU A 120 -6.33 -12.77 2.94
CA LEU A 120 -7.77 -12.56 2.81
C LEU A 120 -8.31 -13.06 1.47
N CYS A 121 -7.55 -12.89 0.39
CA CYS A 121 -7.93 -13.43 -0.92
C CYS A 121 -7.96 -14.97 -0.91
N GLY A 122 -6.96 -15.62 -0.30
CA GLY A 122 -6.92 -17.07 -0.21
C GLY A 122 -8.01 -17.65 0.70
N GLU A 123 -8.32 -16.99 1.82
CA GLU A 123 -9.47 -17.35 2.67
C GLU A 123 -10.79 -17.22 1.91
N ALA A 124 -11.00 -16.10 1.21
CA ALA A 124 -12.20 -15.89 0.42
C ALA A 124 -12.34 -16.96 -0.68
N PHE A 125 -11.25 -17.32 -1.35
CA PHE A 125 -11.23 -18.35 -2.38
C PHE A 125 -11.49 -19.76 -1.82
N THR A 126 -10.83 -20.14 -0.73
CA THR A 126 -11.07 -21.42 -0.06
C THR A 126 -12.53 -21.54 0.39
N ASN A 127 -13.09 -20.49 1.00
CA ASN A 127 -14.50 -20.47 1.41
C ASN A 127 -15.44 -20.60 0.21
N PHE A 128 -15.16 -19.89 -0.89
CA PHE A 128 -15.94 -19.99 -2.11
C PHE A 128 -15.92 -21.42 -2.71
N MET A 129 -14.72 -22.02 -2.81
CA MET A 129 -14.55 -23.36 -3.37
C MET A 129 -15.23 -24.44 -2.50
N SER A 130 -15.17 -24.29 -1.18
CA SER A 130 -15.85 -25.21 -0.25
C SER A 130 -17.37 -25.08 -0.36
N GLN A 131 -17.92 -23.86 -0.34
CA GLN A 131 -19.37 -23.64 -0.31
C GLN A 131 -20.08 -23.92 -1.64
N TYR A 132 -19.45 -23.60 -2.78
CA TYR A 132 -20.11 -23.68 -4.09
C TYR A 132 -19.65 -24.85 -4.95
N VAL A 133 -18.41 -25.31 -4.79
CA VAL A 133 -17.83 -26.39 -5.61
C VAL A 133 -17.71 -27.70 -4.81
N GLY A 134 -17.77 -27.64 -3.48
CA GLY A 134 -17.60 -28.79 -2.59
C GLY A 134 -16.16 -29.31 -2.51
N ILE A 135 -15.17 -28.50 -2.93
CA ILE A 135 -13.75 -28.84 -2.89
C ILE A 135 -13.10 -28.09 -1.72
N GLU A 136 -12.59 -28.84 -0.75
CA GLU A 136 -11.84 -28.28 0.38
C GLU A 136 -10.38 -28.07 0.00
N ILE A 137 -10.03 -26.84 -0.37
CA ILE A 137 -8.65 -26.43 -0.66
C ILE A 137 -8.04 -25.80 0.60
N PRO A 138 -6.91 -26.30 1.12
CA PRO A 138 -6.23 -25.66 2.25
C PRO A 138 -5.88 -24.20 1.94
N VAL A 139 -6.09 -23.30 2.91
CA VAL A 139 -5.79 -21.85 2.75
C VAL A 139 -4.33 -21.63 2.35
N VAL A 140 -3.40 -22.44 2.85
CA VAL A 140 -1.97 -22.37 2.47
C VAL A 140 -1.78 -22.60 0.97
N ALA A 141 -2.47 -23.58 0.38
CA ALA A 141 -2.39 -23.84 -1.04
C ALA A 141 -3.00 -22.68 -1.85
N SER A 142 -4.13 -22.15 -1.41
CA SER A 142 -4.76 -20.98 -2.05
C SER A 142 -3.85 -19.74 -2.00
N ASN A 143 -3.24 -19.46 -0.85
CA ASN A 143 -2.30 -18.34 -0.68
C ASN A 143 -1.08 -18.45 -1.60
N ILE A 144 -0.55 -19.67 -1.80
CA ILE A 144 0.58 -19.89 -2.73
C ILE A 144 0.15 -19.65 -4.17
N ILE A 145 -1.02 -20.14 -4.57
CA ILE A 145 -1.56 -19.97 -5.93
C ILE A 145 -1.73 -18.48 -6.25
N TRP A 146 -2.38 -17.72 -5.36
CA TRP A 146 -2.60 -16.28 -5.54
C TRP A 146 -1.29 -15.48 -5.50
N ALA A 147 -0.36 -15.83 -4.60
CA ALA A 147 0.94 -15.17 -4.55
C ALA A 147 1.74 -15.37 -5.85
N LEU A 148 1.75 -16.59 -6.39
CA LEU A 148 2.42 -16.89 -7.66
C LEU A 148 1.74 -16.16 -8.83
N LEU A 149 0.41 -16.11 -8.85
CA LEU A 149 -0.34 -15.42 -9.89
C LEU A 149 -0.05 -13.91 -9.88
N CYS A 150 -0.05 -13.28 -8.70
CA CYS A 150 0.34 -11.87 -8.57
C CYS A 150 1.79 -11.63 -9.01
N TYR A 151 2.72 -12.51 -8.64
CA TYR A 151 4.11 -12.40 -9.06
C TYR A 151 4.28 -12.50 -10.58
N LEU A 152 3.56 -13.43 -11.24
CA LEU A 152 3.59 -13.58 -12.69
C LEU A 152 2.99 -12.38 -13.40
N LEU A 153 1.85 -11.86 -12.92
CA LEU A 153 1.21 -10.66 -13.48
C LEU A 153 2.14 -9.44 -13.41
N GLN A 154 2.86 -9.28 -12.29
CA GLN A 154 3.83 -8.20 -12.10
C GLN A 154 5.01 -8.28 -13.08
N TYR A 155 5.38 -9.48 -13.53
CA TYR A 155 6.47 -9.67 -14.50
C TYR A 155 6.02 -9.41 -15.95
N THR A 156 4.73 -9.56 -16.24
CA THR A 156 4.16 -9.37 -17.58
C THR A 156 3.70 -7.94 -17.88
N ALA A 157 3.55 -7.08 -16.86
CA ALA A 157 3.11 -5.70 -16.96
C ALA A 157 4.29 -4.71 -17.00
#